data_AF-A0A349ZUS1-F1
#
_entry.id   AF-A0A349ZUS1-F1
#
_cell.length_a   1.000
_cell.length_b   1.000
_cell.length_c   1.000
_cell.angle_alpha   90.00
_cell.angle_beta   90.00
_cell.angle_gamma   90.00
#
_symmetry.space_group_name_H-M   'P 1'
#
loop_
_entity.id
_entity.type
_entity.pdbx_description
1 polymer ?
#
loop_
_entity_poly.entity_id
_entity_poly.type
_entity_poly.pdbx_seq_one_letter_code
_entity_poly.pdbx_strand_id
1 'polypeptide(L)'
;KTGTGTGTGSDTGTKSKVITVTIKKGSDSLAAAKELERAGIIENAAAFDGYLVSKKLDRLISSGSFKIPDGASDQEIARIITGR
;
A
#
# COMPACT_ATOMS: atom_id res chain seq x y z
N LYS A 1 -3.66 -27.56 -31.10
CA LYS A 1 -2.79 -27.12 -29.97
C LYS A 1 -2.14 -25.81 -30.36
N THR A 2 -2.57 -24.69 -29.78
CA THR A 2 -1.73 -23.50 -29.60
C THR A 2 -2.40 -22.66 -28.51
N GLY A 3 -1.72 -22.55 -27.37
CA GLY A 3 -2.24 -21.89 -26.18
C GLY A 3 -2.08 -20.37 -26.29
N THR A 4 -3.15 -19.67 -25.92
CA THR A 4 -3.16 -18.23 -25.72
C THR A 4 -2.50 -17.93 -24.38
N GLY A 5 -1.17 -17.76 -24.38
CA GLY A 5 -0.43 -17.26 -23.24
C GLY A 5 -0.42 -15.74 -23.26
N THR A 6 -1.37 -15.12 -22.57
CA THR A 6 -1.39 -13.67 -22.32
C THR A 6 -0.39 -13.36 -21.20
N GLY A 7 0.90 -13.42 -21.53
CA GLY A 7 1.97 -12.92 -20.68
C GLY A 7 2.17 -11.44 -20.97
N THR A 8 1.42 -10.57 -20.31
CA THR A 8 1.74 -9.13 -20.30
C THR A 8 2.85 -8.92 -19.28
N GLY A 9 4.09 -9.20 -19.71
CA GLY A 9 5.28 -8.73 -19.04
C GLY A 9 5.39 -7.21 -19.25
N SER A 10 5.06 -6.45 -18.22
CA SER A 10 5.46 -5.04 -18.12
C SER A 10 6.82 -4.99 -17.41
N ASP A 11 7.87 -5.39 -18.13
CA ASP A 11 9.23 -4.93 -17.82
C ASP A 11 9.39 -3.56 -18.48
N THR A 12 9.33 -2.51 -17.67
CA THR A 12 9.85 -1.20 -18.05
C THR A 12 10.53 -0.65 -16.83
N GLY A 13 11.86 -0.61 -16.87
CA GLY A 13 12.76 -0.09 -15.85
C GLY A 13 12.51 1.39 -15.52
N THR A 14 11.37 1.66 -14.89
CA THR A 14 11.05 2.94 -14.28
C THR A 14 11.53 2.81 -12.85
N LYS A 15 12.49 3.65 -12.46
CA LYS A 15 12.92 3.78 -11.06
C LYS A 15 11.67 3.80 -10.18
N SER A 16 11.37 2.69 -9.49
CA SER A 16 10.17 2.59 -8.66
C SER A 16 10.24 3.74 -7.68
N LYS A 17 9.39 4.75 -7.88
CA LYS A 17 9.48 5.99 -7.12
C LYS A 17 9.09 5.62 -5.69
N VAL A 18 10.05 5.56 -4.79
CA VAL A 18 9.75 5.21 -3.40
C VAL A 18 9.24 6.47 -2.73
N ILE A 19 7.98 6.44 -2.32
CA ILE A 19 7.33 7.53 -1.60
C ILE A 19 7.49 7.23 -0.11
N THR A 20 7.96 8.21 0.65
CA THR A 20 8.07 8.08 2.10
C THR A 20 6.82 8.68 2.73
N VAL A 21 6.03 7.85 3.41
CA VAL A 21 4.86 8.27 4.20
C VAL A 21 5.21 8.24 5.68
N THR A 22 4.66 9.15 6.47
CA THR A 22 4.86 9.16 7.93
C THR A 22 3.52 8.99 8.63
N ILE A 23 3.34 7.87 9.30
CA ILE A 23 2.16 7.57 10.11
C ILE A 23 2.42 8.04 11.54
N LYS A 24 1.56 8.92 12.05
CA LYS A 24 1.68 9.47 13.40
C LYS A 24 1.35 8.40 14.45
N LYS A 25 1.96 8.53 15.63
CA LYS A 25 1.66 7.67 16.77
C LYS A 25 0.19 7.83 17.18
N GLY A 26 -0.54 6.73 17.28
CA GLY A 26 -1.97 6.72 17.58
C GLY A 26 -2.87 7.02 16.38
N SER A 27 -2.34 6.99 15.15
CA SER A 27 -3.18 7.01 13.94
C SER A 27 -3.92 5.70 13.77
N ASP A 28 -5.24 5.79 13.57
CA ASP A 28 -6.07 4.65 13.19
C ASP A 28 -5.84 4.25 11.72
N SER A 29 -6.39 3.11 11.30
CA SER A 29 -6.31 2.59 9.93
C SER A 29 -6.73 3.60 8.88
N LEU A 30 -7.79 4.34 9.13
CA LEU A 30 -8.25 5.39 8.22
C LEU A 30 -7.29 6.57 8.14
N ALA A 31 -6.65 6.95 9.25
CA ALA A 31 -5.68 8.04 9.28
C ALA A 31 -4.41 7.67 8.50
N ALA A 32 -3.93 6.43 8.67
CA ALA A 32 -2.83 5.89 7.87
C ALA A 32 -3.19 5.86 6.37
N ALA A 33 -4.40 5.38 6.03
CA ALA A 33 -4.89 5.34 4.66
C ALA A 33 -4.96 6.75 4.02
N LYS A 34 -5.44 7.75 4.76
CA LYS A 34 -5.47 9.14 4.26
C LYS A 34 -4.09 9.71 3.98
N GLU A 35 -3.09 9.38 4.79
CA GLU A 35 -1.71 9.82 4.52
C GLU A 35 -1.14 9.14 3.27
N LEU A 36 -1.50 7.87 3.02
CA LEU A 36 -1.14 7.15 1.79
C LEU A 36 -1.81 7.78 0.56
N GLU A 37 -3.10 8.12 0.66
CA GLU A 37 -3.86 8.78 -0.41
C GLU A 37 -3.30 10.16 -0.73
N ARG A 38 -3.02 10.97 0.30
CA ARG A 38 -2.39 12.29 0.15
C ARG A 38 -1.00 12.21 -0.49
N ALA A 39 -0.28 11.13 -0.24
CA ALA A 39 1.03 10.88 -0.82
C ALA A 39 0.94 10.35 -2.27
N GLY A 40 -0.26 10.02 -2.76
CA GLY A 40 -0.50 9.44 -4.09
C GLY A 40 -0.15 7.96 -4.19
N ILE A 41 -0.04 7.26 -3.05
CA ILE A 41 0.32 5.83 -2.99
C ILE A 41 -0.91 4.96 -3.29
N ILE A 42 -2.09 5.40 -2.84
CA ILE A 42 -3.38 4.77 -3.08
C ILE A 42 -4.35 5.79 -3.66
N GLU A 43 -5.35 5.32 -4.41
CA GLU A 43 -6.38 6.18 -4.97
C GLU A 43 -7.53 6.48 -4.00
N ASN A 44 -7.80 5.56 -3.05
CA ASN A 44 -8.94 5.68 -2.15
C ASN A 44 -8.63 5.16 -0.74
N ALA A 45 -8.55 6.07 0.23
CA ALA A 45 -8.28 5.76 1.62
C ALA A 45 -9.35 4.89 2.27
N ALA A 46 -10.62 5.07 1.93
CA ALA A 46 -11.72 4.29 2.53
C ALA A 46 -11.71 2.82 2.06
N ALA A 47 -11.40 2.59 0.78
CA ALA A 47 -11.24 1.23 0.24
C ALA A 47 -10.08 0.50 0.94
N PHE A 48 -8.95 1.19 1.11
CA PHE A 48 -7.79 0.63 1.81
C PHE A 48 -8.03 0.41 3.30
N ASP A 49 -8.71 1.33 3.98
CA ASP A 49 -9.14 1.14 5.38
C ASP A 49 -10.01 -0.11 5.54
N GLY A 50 -11.00 -0.29 4.65
CA GLY A 50 -11.83 -1.50 4.62
C GLY A 50 -11.01 -2.77 4.42
N TYR A 51 -9.98 -2.74 3.58
CA TYR A 51 -9.04 -3.85 3.40
C TYR A 51 -8.31 -4.19 4.71
N LEU A 52 -7.76 -3.18 5.41
CA LEU A 52 -7.05 -3.36 6.67
C LEU A 52 -7.96 -3.95 7.76
N VAL A 53 -9.17 -3.40 7.91
CA VAL A 53 -10.17 -3.88 8.87
C VAL A 53 -10.60 -5.31 8.56
N SER A 54 -10.88 -5.62 7.29
CA SER A 54 -11.26 -6.98 6.87
C SER A 54 -10.16 -8.00 7.14
N LYS A 55 -8.89 -7.58 7.14
CA LYS A 55 -7.72 -8.43 7.43
C LYS A 55 -7.29 -8.38 8.90
N LYS A 56 -8.01 -7.64 9.76
CA LYS A 56 -7.63 -7.36 11.17
C LYS A 56 -6.22 -6.79 11.32
N LEU A 57 -5.80 -6.01 10.32
CA LEU A 57 -4.52 -5.34 10.27
C LEU A 57 -4.57 -3.94 10.88
N ASP A 58 -5.76 -3.39 11.08
CA ASP A 58 -6.00 -2.06 11.66
C ASP A 58 -5.26 -1.86 13.00
N ARG A 59 -5.23 -2.89 13.83
CA ARG A 59 -4.56 -2.89 15.15
C ARG A 59 -3.05 -3.10 15.09
N LEU A 60 -2.53 -3.53 13.95
CA LEU A 60 -1.11 -3.89 13.76
C LEU A 60 -0.33 -2.77 13.08
N ILE A 61 -0.99 -1.67 12.70
CA ILE A 61 -0.36 -0.54 12.05
C ILE A 61 0.68 0.05 13.00
N SER A 62 1.91 0.06 12.53
CA SER A 62 3.02 0.67 13.24
C SER A 62 3.07 2.16 12.92
N SER A 63 3.37 2.97 13.93
CA SER A 63 3.67 4.39 13.72
C SER A 63 5.12 4.58 13.32
N GLY A 64 5.39 5.46 12.37
CA GLY A 64 6.74 5.71 11.87
C GLY A 64 6.75 6.15 10.42
N SER A 65 7.95 6.24 9.86
CA SER A 65 8.14 6.55 8.45
C SER A 65 8.36 5.28 7.64
N PHE A 66 7.55 5.10 6.61
CA PHE A 66 7.54 3.91 5.76
C PHE A 66 7.89 4.29 4.32
N LYS A 67 8.70 3.45 3.70
CA LYS A 67 9.11 3.58 2.31
C LYS A 67 8.27 2.65 1.46
N ILE A 68 7.37 3.23 0.68
CA ILE A 68 6.41 2.48 -0.11
C ILE A 68 6.68 2.75 -1.59
N PRO A 69 6.88 1.70 -2.42
CA PRO A 69 7.06 1.90 -3.85
C PRO A 69 5.76 2.42 -4.47
N ASP A 70 5.89 3.40 -5.35
CA ASP A 70 4.82 3.85 -6.24
C ASP A 70 4.31 2.67 -7.07
N GLY A 71 2.98 2.49 -7.10
CA GLY A 71 2.34 1.32 -7.69
C GLY A 71 2.37 0.04 -6.85
N ALA A 72 2.74 0.12 -5.56
CA ALA A 72 2.59 -1.01 -4.65
C ALA A 72 1.13 -1.48 -4.55
N SER A 73 0.94 -2.79 -4.45
CA SER A 73 -0.38 -3.36 -4.19
C SER A 73 -0.87 -3.03 -2.77
N ASP A 74 -2.18 -2.98 -2.53
CA ASP A 74 -2.75 -2.80 -1.18
C ASP A 74 -2.14 -3.78 -0.17
N GLN A 75 -1.91 -5.01 -0.60
CA GLN A 75 -1.28 -6.02 0.24
C GLN A 75 0.16 -5.64 0.61
N GLU A 76 0.99 -5.22 -0.35
CA GLU A 76 2.35 -4.76 -0.05
C GLU A 76 2.38 -3.54 0.84
N ILE A 77 1.51 -2.56 0.58
CA ILE A 77 1.37 -1.35 1.40
C ILE A 77 1.03 -1.73 2.84
N ALA A 78 0.02 -2.59 3.01
CA ALA A 78 -0.41 -3.08 4.31
C ALA A 78 0.73 -3.81 5.04
N ARG A 79 1.48 -4.68 4.34
CA ARG A 79 2.64 -5.37 4.90
C ARG A 79 3.74 -4.41 5.36
N ILE A 80 4.03 -3.37 4.58
CA ILE A 80 5.05 -2.36 4.93
C ILE A 80 4.65 -1.60 6.20
N ILE A 81 3.41 -1.12 6.31
CA ILE A 81 2.96 -0.33 7.46
C ILE A 81 2.64 -1.17 8.71
N THR A 82 2.38 -2.47 8.55
CA THR A 82 2.11 -3.39 9.67
C THR A 82 3.32 -4.24 10.06
N GLY A 83 4.35 -4.32 9.22
CA GLY A 83 5.54 -5.15 9.42
C GLY A 83 5.26 -6.67 9.33
N ARG A 84 4.28 -7.10 8.54
CA ARG A 84 3.83 -8.49 8.40
C ARG A 84 3.96 -9.05 6.99
#